data_AF-A0A975EE42-F1
#
_entry.id   AF-A0A975EE42-F1
#
_cell.length_a   1.000
_cell.length_b   1.000
_cell.length_c   1.000
_cell.angle_alpha   90.00
_cell.angle_beta   90.00
_cell.angle_gamma   90.00
#
_symmetry.space_group_name_H-M   'P 1'
#
loop_
_entity.id
_entity.type
_entity.pdbx_description
1 polymer ?
#
loop_
_entity_poly.entity_id
_entity_poly.type
_entity_poly.pdbx_seq_one_letter_code
_entity_poly.pdbx_strand_id
1 'polypeptide(L)'
;MLLRLLLIPMALTGALLPRLAAMASVQAAQAYRQTYWRVGVVMLGICTAAGVVAYPALSVWISVDFARSALPVVLVLCVGVWVNALASVPYTLLHAKGNPRLTALFHLAELLAYGLAVWLLSVQFGLIGAALAWLARVALDWLLLHLAVRRLYGV
;
A
#
# COMPACT_ATOMS: atom_id res chain seq x y z
N MET A 1 -14.78 -1.16 -3.76
CA MET A 1 -14.86 -0.17 -2.65
C MET A 1 -13.58 -0.12 -1.80
N LEU A 2 -12.97 -1.25 -1.42
CA LEU A 2 -11.75 -1.28 -0.58
C LEU A 2 -10.54 -0.50 -1.14
N LEU A 3 -10.29 -0.55 -2.46
CA LEU A 3 -9.22 0.23 -3.09
C LEU A 3 -9.41 1.74 -2.97
N ARG A 4 -10.64 2.23 -2.71
CA ARG A 4 -10.88 3.66 -2.45
C ARG A 4 -10.30 4.12 -1.11
N LEU A 5 -9.98 3.20 -0.19
CA LEU A 5 -9.23 3.53 1.03
C LEU A 5 -7.83 4.07 0.69
N LEU A 6 -7.29 3.77 -0.50
CA LEU A 6 -6.02 4.32 -0.99
C LEU A 6 -6.10 5.83 -1.30
N LEU A 7 -7.30 6.42 -1.35
CA LEU A 7 -7.46 7.88 -1.48
C LEU A 7 -6.98 8.62 -0.22
N ILE A 8 -7.09 7.99 0.96
CA ILE A 8 -6.67 8.59 2.24
C ILE A 8 -5.14 8.78 2.30
N PRO A 9 -4.30 7.74 2.10
CA PRO A 9 -2.86 7.95 2.08
C PRO A 9 -2.44 8.88 0.95
N MET A 10 -3.11 8.86 -0.20
CA MET A 10 -2.81 9.77 -1.32
C MET A 10 -3.11 11.23 -0.97
N ALA A 11 -4.20 11.52 -0.25
CA ALA A 11 -4.51 12.86 0.25
C ALA A 11 -3.52 13.31 1.34
N LEU A 12 -3.18 12.41 2.27
CA LEU A 12 -2.23 12.68 3.35
C LEU A 12 -0.83 12.95 2.81
N THR A 13 -0.35 12.15 1.86
CA THR A 13 0.99 12.31 1.28
C THR A 13 1.05 13.39 0.19
N GLY A 14 -0.03 13.62 -0.55
CA GLY A 14 -0.13 14.72 -1.51
C GLY A 14 0.03 16.09 -0.87
N ALA A 15 -0.54 16.30 0.33
CA ALA A 15 -0.36 17.53 1.11
C ALA A 15 1.06 17.70 1.69
N LEU A 16 1.82 16.60 1.82
CA LEU A 16 3.18 16.60 2.35
C LEU A 16 4.25 16.84 1.29
N LEU A 17 3.94 16.60 0.01
CA LEU A 17 4.88 16.73 -1.10
C LEU A 17 5.51 18.15 -1.20
N PRO A 18 4.74 19.27 -1.14
CA PRO A 18 5.33 20.61 -1.20
C PRO A 18 6.19 20.94 0.03
N ARG A 19 5.80 20.43 1.20
CA ARG A 19 6.52 20.67 2.46
C ARG A 19 7.84 19.93 2.50
N LEU A 20 7.89 18.67 2.08
CA LEU A 20 9.12 17.87 2.02
C LEU A 20 10.10 18.38 0.96
N ALA A 21 9.61 18.94 -0.15
CA ALA A 21 10.43 19.54 -1.19
C ALA A 21 11.19 20.77 -0.67
N ALA A 22 10.55 21.63 0.13
CA ALA A 22 11.13 22.86 0.67
C ALA A 22 12.06 22.64 1.90
N MET A 23 12.05 21.46 2.53
CA MET A 23 12.84 21.18 3.73
C MET A 23 14.28 20.78 3.44
N ALA A 24 15.21 21.29 4.25
CA ALA A 24 16.59 20.81 4.34
C ALA A 24 16.63 19.31 4.70
N SER A 25 17.71 18.61 4.31
CA SER A 25 17.82 17.14 4.39
C SER A 25 17.51 16.57 5.79
N VAL A 26 18.04 17.17 6.85
CA VAL A 26 17.83 16.73 8.24
C VAL A 26 16.37 16.90 8.68
N GLN A 27 15.73 18.02 8.30
CA GLN A 27 14.32 18.28 8.65
C GLN A 27 13.37 17.37 7.86
N ALA A 28 13.69 17.10 6.59
CA ALA A 28 12.95 16.18 5.75
C ALA A 28 13.00 14.73 6.30
N ALA A 29 14.14 14.31 6.86
CA ALA A 29 14.31 13.01 7.50
C ALA A 29 13.40 12.81 8.72
N GLN A 30 13.36 13.81 9.60
CA GLN A 30 12.49 13.76 10.78
C GLN A 30 11.01 13.78 10.39
N ALA A 31 10.63 14.63 9.42
CA ALA A 31 9.28 14.71 8.90
C ALA A 31 8.84 13.41 8.21
N TYR A 32 9.74 12.76 7.48
CA TYR A 32 9.52 11.44 6.87
C TYR A 32 9.17 10.40 7.94
N ARG A 33 10.01 10.25 8.97
CA ARG A 33 9.80 9.25 10.03
C ARG A 33 8.50 9.48 10.79
N GLN A 34 8.19 10.74 11.13
CA GLN A 34 6.94 11.07 11.81
C GLN A 34 5.71 10.78 10.93
N THR A 35 5.79 11.11 9.64
CA THR A 35 4.72 10.82 8.67
C THR A 35 4.53 9.31 8.52
N TYR A 36 5.61 8.57 8.32
CA TYR A 36 5.57 7.12 8.15
C TYR A 36 4.87 6.44 9.33
N TRP A 37 5.23 6.82 10.55
CA TRP A 37 4.58 6.31 11.75
C TRP A 37 3.09 6.68 11.83
N ARG A 38 2.73 7.94 11.59
CA ARG A 38 1.34 8.40 11.62
C ARG A 38 0.47 7.68 10.60
N VAL A 39 0.93 7.60 9.35
CA VAL A 39 0.23 6.88 8.27
C VAL A 39 0.08 5.41 8.64
N GLY A 40 1.15 4.77 9.13
CA GLY A 40 1.12 3.38 9.55
C GLY A 40 0.09 3.08 10.63
N VAL A 41 0.05 3.88 11.71
CA VAL A 41 -0.90 3.69 12.82
C VAL A 41 -2.34 3.97 12.39
N VAL A 42 -2.59 5.09 11.70
CA VAL A 42 -3.94 5.47 11.27
C VAL A 42 -4.49 4.43 10.29
N MET A 43 -3.71 4.03 9.29
CA MET A 43 -4.16 3.06 8.30
C MET A 43 -4.30 1.66 8.89
N LEU A 44 -3.49 1.27 9.88
CA LEU A 44 -3.67 0.01 10.58
C LEU A 44 -5.03 -0.03 11.30
N GLY A 45 -5.40 1.04 12.00
CA GLY A 45 -6.71 1.17 12.64
C GLY A 45 -7.87 1.10 11.64
N ILE A 46 -7.75 1.80 10.51
CA ILE A 46 -8.78 1.79 9.46
C ILE A 46 -8.92 0.41 8.81
N CYS A 47 -7.80 -0.23 8.46
CA CYS A 47 -7.80 -1.55 7.82
C CYS A 47 -8.30 -2.66 8.75
N THR A 48 -7.96 -2.60 10.05
CA THR A 48 -8.48 -3.54 11.06
C THR A 48 -9.97 -3.36 11.28
N ALA A 49 -10.45 -2.12 11.45
CA ALA A 49 -11.88 -1.84 11.54
C ALA A 49 -12.65 -2.32 10.30
N ALA A 50 -12.10 -2.07 9.09
CA ALA A 50 -12.69 -2.56 7.85
C ALA A 50 -12.76 -4.09 7.80
N GLY A 51 -11.71 -4.79 8.24
CA GLY A 51 -11.68 -6.26 8.32
C GLY A 51 -12.71 -6.83 9.29
N VAL A 52 -12.87 -6.22 10.47
CA VAL A 52 -13.85 -6.64 11.48
C VAL A 52 -15.29 -6.42 10.99
N VAL A 53 -15.56 -5.29 10.35
CA VAL A 53 -16.90 -4.94 9.83
C VAL A 53 -17.23 -5.71 8.55
N ALA A 54 -16.24 -6.24 7.83
CA ALA A 54 -16.45 -6.90 6.54
C ALA A 54 -17.44 -8.06 6.60
N TYR A 55 -17.30 -8.98 7.57
CA TYR A 55 -18.17 -10.14 7.68
C TYR A 55 -19.65 -9.77 7.92
N PRO A 56 -20.01 -8.98 8.96
CA PRO A 56 -21.41 -8.61 9.17
C PRO A 56 -21.97 -7.76 8.02
N ALA A 57 -21.18 -6.84 7.46
CA ALA A 57 -21.62 -6.02 6.34
C ALA A 57 -21.94 -6.87 5.10
N LEU A 58 -21.06 -7.81 4.73
CA LEU A 58 -21.28 -8.70 3.59
C LEU A 58 -22.42 -9.70 3.83
N SER A 59 -22.59 -10.16 5.07
CA SER A 59 -23.65 -11.09 5.44
C SER A 59 -25.03 -10.46 5.29
N VAL A 60 -25.17 -9.19 5.70
CA VAL A 60 -26.42 -8.42 5.57
C VAL A 60 -26.67 -7.99 4.12
N TRP A 61 -25.61 -7.64 3.38
CA TRP A 61 -25.76 -7.08 2.04
C TRP A 61 -25.98 -8.12 0.94
N ILE A 62 -25.34 -9.30 1.03
CA ILE A 62 -25.42 -10.35 0.01
C ILE A 62 -25.98 -11.63 0.64
N SER A 63 -25.17 -12.34 1.42
CA SER A 63 -25.56 -13.56 2.13
C SER A 63 -24.44 -14.00 3.07
N VAL A 64 -24.79 -14.81 4.07
CA VAL A 64 -23.83 -15.42 5.01
C VAL A 64 -22.82 -16.32 4.29
N ASP A 65 -23.25 -17.10 3.31
CA ASP A 65 -22.37 -18.02 2.57
C ASP A 65 -21.35 -17.27 1.70
N PHE A 66 -21.79 -16.17 1.08
CA PHE A 66 -20.89 -15.27 0.36
C PHE A 66 -19.88 -14.62 1.30
N ALA A 67 -20.36 -14.07 2.43
CA ALA A 67 -19.50 -13.42 3.41
C ALA A 67 -18.41 -14.35 3.94
N ARG A 68 -18.76 -15.62 4.23
CA ARG A 68 -17.81 -16.64 4.67
C ARG A 68 -16.72 -16.91 3.64
N SER A 69 -17.09 -16.97 2.36
CA SER A 69 -16.16 -17.25 1.26
C SER A 69 -15.29 -16.03 0.89
N ALA A 70 -15.84 -14.82 1.01
CA ALA A 70 -15.17 -13.58 0.66
C ALA A 70 -14.26 -13.03 1.78
N LEU A 71 -14.51 -13.38 3.04
CA LEU A 71 -13.78 -12.82 4.18
C LEU A 71 -12.25 -12.99 4.07
N PRO A 72 -11.68 -14.16 3.71
CA PRO A 72 -10.23 -14.29 3.57
C PRO A 72 -9.64 -13.34 2.53
N VAL A 73 -10.36 -13.13 1.41
CA VAL A 73 -9.95 -12.19 0.36
C VAL A 73 -9.93 -10.76 0.88
N VAL A 74 -10.98 -10.36 1.63
CA VAL A 74 -11.05 -9.02 2.22
C VAL A 74 -9.91 -8.78 3.21
N LEU A 75 -9.58 -9.76 4.06
CA LEU A 75 -8.48 -9.63 5.03
C LEU A 75 -7.12 -9.47 4.33
N VAL A 76 -6.85 -10.26 3.28
CA VAL A 76 -5.64 -10.11 2.46
C VAL A 76 -5.57 -8.70 1.82
N LEU A 77 -6.68 -8.22 1.29
CA LEU A 77 -6.75 -6.87 0.72
C LEU A 77 -6.55 -5.78 1.78
N CYS A 78 -7.09 -5.94 2.99
CA CYS A 78 -6.87 -5.00 4.10
C CYS A 78 -5.38 -4.89 4.46
N VAL A 79 -4.67 -6.02 4.54
CA VAL A 79 -3.21 -6.03 4.76
C VAL A 79 -2.51 -5.34 3.59
N GLY A 80 -2.86 -5.66 2.35
CA GLY A 80 -2.23 -5.04 1.18
C GLY A 80 -2.48 -3.53 1.09
N VAL A 81 -3.67 -3.05 1.46
CA VAL A 81 -3.97 -1.61 1.54
C VAL A 81 -3.11 -0.93 2.59
N TRP A 82 -2.91 -1.55 3.76
CA TRP A 82 -2.04 -1.02 4.81
C TRP A 82 -0.58 -0.92 4.34
N VAL A 83 -0.05 -1.99 3.74
CA VAL A 83 1.32 -1.99 3.19
C VAL A 83 1.48 -0.94 2.09
N ASN A 84 0.51 -0.83 1.19
CA ASN A 84 0.53 0.17 0.12
C ASN A 84 0.47 1.60 0.67
N ALA A 85 -0.25 1.83 1.77
CA ALA A 85 -0.23 3.11 2.45
C ALA A 85 1.14 3.44 3.07
N LEU A 86 1.88 2.44 3.56
CA LEU A 86 3.26 2.64 3.99
C LEU A 86 4.19 2.95 2.81
N ALA A 87 3.94 2.37 1.62
CA ALA A 87 4.69 2.63 0.38
C ALA A 87 4.51 4.07 -0.15
N SER A 88 3.35 4.69 0.09
CA SER A 88 3.08 6.04 -0.40
C SER A 88 4.02 7.10 0.20
N VAL A 89 4.56 6.87 1.40
CA VAL A 89 5.47 7.79 2.08
C VAL A 89 6.86 7.85 1.42
N PRO A 90 7.62 6.75 1.24
CA PRO A 90 8.87 6.77 0.49
C PRO A 90 8.68 7.15 -0.99
N TYR A 91 7.56 6.73 -1.61
CA TYR A 91 7.20 7.19 -2.95
C TYR A 91 7.16 8.72 -3.03
N THR A 92 6.46 9.34 -2.09
CA THR A 92 6.30 10.80 -2.02
C THR A 92 7.63 11.52 -1.79
N LEU A 93 8.50 10.97 -0.93
CA LEU A 93 9.82 11.55 -0.69
C LEU A 93 10.72 11.48 -1.94
N LEU A 94 10.74 10.35 -2.65
CA LEU A 94 11.49 10.22 -3.91
C LEU A 94 11.02 11.25 -4.95
N HIS A 95 9.71 11.41 -5.10
CA HIS A 95 9.12 12.39 -6.02
C HIS A 95 9.44 13.83 -5.61
N ALA A 96 9.28 14.15 -4.32
CA ALA A 96 9.57 15.48 -3.79
C ALA A 96 11.06 15.88 -3.93
N LYS A 97 11.97 14.90 -3.94
CA LYS A 97 13.41 15.11 -4.12
C LYS A 97 13.88 14.88 -5.56
N GLY A 98 12.98 14.85 -6.53
CA GLY A 98 13.32 14.82 -7.96
C GLY A 98 13.83 13.46 -8.47
N ASN A 99 13.51 12.36 -7.78
CA ASN A 99 13.90 11.00 -8.16
C ASN A 99 12.72 10.10 -8.65
N PRO A 100 11.78 10.58 -9.50
CA PRO A 100 10.67 9.76 -9.98
C PRO A 100 11.14 8.62 -10.90
N ARG A 101 12.32 8.74 -11.52
CA ARG A 101 12.89 7.71 -12.41
C ARG A 101 13.04 6.35 -11.72
N LEU A 102 13.40 6.32 -10.43
CA LEU A 102 13.51 5.07 -9.67
C LEU A 102 12.15 4.39 -9.53
N THR A 103 11.11 5.16 -9.20
CA THR A 103 9.74 4.63 -9.09
C THR A 103 9.24 4.07 -10.43
N ALA A 104 9.56 4.73 -11.54
CA ALA A 104 9.20 4.23 -12.88
C ALA A 104 9.90 2.91 -13.22
N LEU A 105 11.18 2.78 -12.89
CA LEU A 105 11.94 1.55 -13.14
C LEU A 105 11.43 0.38 -12.27
N PHE A 106 11.11 0.64 -11.00
CA PHE A 106 10.54 -0.39 -10.12
C PHE A 106 9.19 -0.87 -10.64
N HIS A 107 8.27 0.04 -10.97
CA HIS A 107 6.96 -0.33 -11.51
C HIS A 107 7.05 -1.08 -12.84
N LEU A 108 8.01 -0.74 -13.72
CA LEU A 108 8.20 -1.46 -14.97
C LEU A 108 8.68 -2.91 -14.72
N ALA A 109 9.61 -3.10 -13.77
CA ALA A 109 10.07 -4.44 -13.38
C ALA A 109 8.96 -5.24 -12.69
N GLU A 110 8.18 -4.60 -11.83
CA GLU A 110 7.05 -5.22 -11.14
C GLU A 110 5.93 -5.64 -12.08
N LEU A 111 5.70 -4.92 -13.19
CA LEU A 111 4.60 -5.19 -14.11
C LEU A 111 4.66 -6.63 -14.65
N LEU A 112 5.84 -7.08 -15.06
CA LEU A 112 6.05 -8.43 -15.59
C LEU A 112 5.90 -9.48 -14.50
N ALA A 113 6.53 -9.25 -13.34
CA ALA A 113 6.46 -10.16 -12.21
C ALA A 113 5.02 -10.30 -11.67
N TYR A 114 4.28 -9.19 -11.62
CA TYR A 114 2.89 -9.15 -11.17
C TYR A 114 1.95 -9.84 -12.16
N GLY A 115 2.12 -9.62 -13.46
CA GLY A 115 1.32 -10.30 -14.48
C GLY A 115 1.44 -11.82 -14.37
N LEU A 116 2.67 -12.32 -14.22
CA LEU A 116 2.92 -13.75 -14.01
C LEU A 116 2.33 -14.25 -12.68
N ALA A 117 2.56 -13.51 -11.58
CA ALA A 117 2.06 -13.88 -10.26
C ALA A 117 0.53 -13.95 -10.20
N VAL A 118 -0.17 -12.97 -10.77
CA VAL A 118 -1.63 -12.97 -10.84
C VAL A 118 -2.13 -14.15 -11.66
N TRP A 119 -1.54 -14.42 -12.82
CA TRP A 119 -1.96 -15.54 -13.65
C TRP A 119 -1.79 -16.88 -12.92
N LEU A 120 -0.59 -17.17 -12.40
CA LEU A 120 -0.30 -18.43 -11.71
C LEU A 120 -1.15 -18.62 -10.45
N LEU A 121 -1.21 -17.60 -9.59
CA LEU A 121 -1.94 -17.70 -8.32
C LEU A 121 -3.45 -17.73 -8.53
N SER A 122 -3.98 -17.02 -9.54
CA SER A 122 -5.42 -17.07 -9.84
C SER A 122 -5.84 -18.41 -10.41
N VAL A 123 -5.00 -19.04 -11.24
CA VAL A 123 -5.29 -20.39 -11.77
C VAL A 123 -5.29 -21.43 -10.65
N GLN A 124 -4.36 -21.34 -9.69
CA GLN A 124 -4.22 -22.34 -8.62
C GLN A 124 -5.19 -22.12 -7.45
N PHE A 125 -5.43 -20.86 -7.07
CA PHE A 125 -6.14 -20.50 -5.84
C PHE A 125 -7.37 -19.62 -6.08
N GLY A 126 -7.73 -19.34 -7.34
CA GLY A 126 -8.88 -18.50 -7.67
C GLY A 126 -8.74 -17.07 -7.14
N LEU A 127 -9.82 -16.53 -6.58
CA LEU A 127 -9.89 -15.12 -6.16
C LEU A 127 -8.91 -14.78 -5.03
N ILE A 128 -8.69 -15.69 -4.09
CA ILE A 128 -7.71 -15.47 -3.01
C ILE A 128 -6.28 -15.42 -3.57
N GLY A 129 -6.00 -16.20 -4.62
CA GLY A 129 -4.73 -16.14 -5.35
C GLY A 129 -4.49 -14.78 -5.99
N ALA A 130 -5.50 -14.19 -6.63
CA ALA A 130 -5.40 -12.84 -7.17
C ALA A 130 -5.10 -11.79 -6.08
N ALA A 131 -5.75 -11.90 -4.91
CA ALA A 131 -5.51 -11.01 -3.79
C ALA A 131 -4.10 -11.16 -3.20
N LEU A 132 -3.61 -12.40 -3.07
CA LEU A 132 -2.24 -12.68 -2.62
C LEU A 132 -1.19 -12.16 -3.60
N ALA A 133 -1.42 -12.31 -4.92
CA ALA A 133 -0.55 -11.74 -5.94
C ALA A 133 -0.46 -10.22 -5.81
N TRP A 134 -1.58 -9.54 -5.57
CA TRP A 134 -1.61 -8.10 -5.36
C TRP A 134 -0.90 -7.69 -4.07
N LEU A 135 -1.11 -8.42 -2.96
CA LEU A 135 -0.40 -8.21 -1.70
C LEU A 135 1.12 -8.34 -1.88
N ALA A 136 1.57 -9.39 -2.56
CA ALA A 136 2.99 -9.61 -2.82
C ALA A 136 3.60 -8.45 -3.63
N ARG A 137 2.89 -7.96 -4.65
CA ARG A 137 3.33 -6.80 -5.44
C ARG A 137 3.43 -5.53 -4.60
N VAL A 138 2.40 -5.16 -3.82
CA VAL A 138 2.48 -3.95 -2.97
C VAL A 138 3.57 -4.06 -1.90
N ALA A 139 3.84 -5.27 -1.39
CA ALA A 139 4.91 -5.49 -0.42
C ALA A 139 6.30 -5.36 -1.06
N LEU A 140 6.47 -5.85 -2.28
CA LEU A 140 7.69 -5.66 -3.06
C LEU A 140 7.94 -4.17 -3.35
N ASP A 141 6.93 -3.46 -3.82
CA ASP A 141 7.00 -2.02 -4.09
C ASP A 141 7.39 -1.22 -2.83
N TRP A 142 6.69 -1.48 -1.72
CA TRP A 142 7.04 -0.89 -0.42
C TRP A 142 8.51 -1.12 -0.06
N LEU A 143 8.99 -2.36 -0.19
CA LEU A 143 10.38 -2.72 0.12
C LEU A 143 11.38 -1.98 -0.78
N LEU A 144 11.16 -1.99 -2.10
CA LEU A 144 12.04 -1.33 -3.08
C LEU A 144 12.12 0.19 -2.82
N LEU A 145 10.97 0.83 -2.63
CA LEU A 145 10.88 2.27 -2.35
C LEU A 145 11.54 2.63 -1.02
N HIS A 146 11.30 1.85 0.03
CA HIS A 146 11.90 2.09 1.34
C HIS A 146 13.42 1.93 1.32
N LEU A 147 13.94 0.89 0.65
CA LEU A 147 15.38 0.68 0.46
C LEU A 147 16.02 1.81 -0.36
N ALA A 148 15.36 2.28 -1.42
CA ALA A 148 15.84 3.39 -2.23
C ALA A 148 15.97 4.69 -1.42
N VAL A 149 14.92 5.02 -0.66
CA VAL A 149 14.89 6.19 0.22
C VAL A 149 15.95 6.09 1.33
N ARG A 150 16.12 4.92 1.94
CA ARG A 150 17.18 4.64 2.92
C ARG A 150 18.57 4.90 2.36
N ARG A 151 18.83 4.38 1.15
CA ARG A 151 20.13 4.51 0.49
C ARG A 151 20.45 5.95 0.09
N LEU A 152 19.44 6.72 -0.35
CA LEU A 152 19.65 8.08 -0.86
C LEU A 152 19.61 9.16 0.22
N TYR A 153 18.79 8.97 1.26
CA TYR A 153 18.51 10.03 2.24
C TYR A 153 18.82 9.63 3.69
N GLY A 154 19.19 8.37 3.96
CA GLY A 154 19.62 7.93 5.29
C GLY A 154 18.52 7.92 6.36
N VAL A 155 17.26 7.70 5.95
CA VAL A 155 16.06 7.74 6.82
C VAL A 155 15.51 6.39 7.24
#